data_AF-A0A6A7LMI9-F1
#
_entry.id   AF-A0A6A7LMI9-F1
#
_cell.length_a   1.000
_cell.length_b   1.000
_cell.length_c   1.000
_cell.angle_alpha   90.00
_cell.angle_beta   90.00
_cell.angle_gamma   90.00
#
_symmetry.space_group_name_H-M   'P 1'
#
loop_
_entity.id
_entity.type
_entity.pdbx_description
1 polymer ?
#
loop_
_entity_poly.entity_id
_entity_poly.type
_entity_poly.pdbx_seq_one_letter_code
_entity_poly.pdbx_strand_id
1 'polypeptide(L)' 'MDEPGLMDVCIPNIGPAQRRRRLFSGIVMAAVGIGLLAAFAAFSAGHLWGLVLFLPYWGGATGVFQALEKT' A
#
# COMPACT_ATOMS: atom_id res chain seq x y z
N MET A 1 -40.42 -11.32 -25.83
CA MET A 1 -40.01 -12.12 -24.67
C MET A 1 -38.64 -11.62 -24.30
N ASP A 2 -38.63 -10.59 -23.47
CA ASP A 2 -37.44 -9.89 -23.02
C ASP A 2 -36.74 -10.77 -21.98
N GLU A 3 -35.60 -11.35 -22.33
CA GLU A 3 -34.69 -11.93 -21.34
C GLU A 3 -34.22 -10.78 -20.45
N PRO A 4 -34.49 -10.79 -19.13
CA PRO A 4 -34.01 -9.76 -18.25
C PRO A 4 -32.47 -9.85 -18.24
N GLY A 5 -31.86 -8.94 -18.99
CA GLY A 5 -30.42 -8.77 -19.06
C GLY A 5 -29.84 -8.79 -17.66
N LEU A 6 -28.90 -9.71 -17.47
CA LEU A 6 -28.05 -9.87 -16.31
C LEU A 6 -27.54 -8.49 -15.87
N MET A 7 -28.25 -7.86 -14.92
CA MET A 7 -27.77 -6.67 -14.26
C MET A 7 -26.50 -7.12 -13.55
N ASP A 8 -25.35 -6.66 -14.04
CA ASP A 8 -24.04 -6.98 -13.48
C ASP A 8 -24.01 -6.36 -12.08
N VAL A 9 -24.46 -7.14 -11.10
CA VAL A 9 -24.48 -6.71 -9.71
C VAL A 9 -23.02 -6.64 -9.31
N CYS A 10 -22.49 -5.42 -9.22
CA CYS A 10 -21.17 -5.14 -8.66
C CYS A 10 -21.16 -5.56 -7.18
N ILE A 11 -20.98 -6.85 -6.93
CA ILE A 11 -20.71 -7.42 -5.61
C ILE A 11 -19.20 -7.33 -5.42
N PRO A 12 -18.69 -6.37 -4.63
CA PRO A 12 -17.27 -6.32 -4.35
C PRO A 12 -16.85 -7.61 -3.65
N ASN A 13 -15.90 -8.34 -4.26
CA ASN A 13 -15.28 -9.54 -3.70
C ASN A 13 -14.57 -9.31 -2.35
N ILE A 14 -14.35 -8.04 -1.99
CA ILE A 14 -13.63 -7.63 -0.78
C ILE A 14 -14.59 -6.83 0.10
N GLY A 15 -14.94 -7.41 1.25
CA GLY A 15 -15.76 -6.73 2.25
C GLY A 15 -15.08 -5.50 2.86
N PRO A 16 -15.86 -4.58 3.45
CA PRO A 16 -15.36 -3.32 4.01
C PRO A 16 -14.28 -3.53 5.10
N ALA A 17 -14.38 -4.61 5.86
CA ALA A 17 -13.37 -4.98 6.87
C ALA A 17 -12.00 -5.30 6.24
N GLN A 18 -11.99 -6.05 5.14
CA GLN A 18 -10.77 -6.46 4.44
C GLN A 18 -10.11 -5.25 3.75
N ARG A 19 -10.92 -4.32 3.21
CA ARG A 19 -10.45 -3.03 2.69
C ARG A 19 -9.81 -2.17 3.78
N ARG A 20 -10.43 -2.10 4.96
CA ARG A 20 -9.87 -1.40 6.13
C ARG A 20 -8.52 -1.99 6.57
N ARG A 21 -8.40 -3.32 6.51
CA ARG A 21 -7.17 -4.03 6.86
C ARG A 21 -6.02 -3.67 5.91
N ARG A 22 -6.29 -3.57 4.60
CA ARG A 22 -5.32 -3.11 3.58
C ARG A 22 -4.91 -1.65 3.75
N LEU A 23 -5.87 -0.77 4.07
CA LEU A 23 -5.57 0.62 4.38
C LEU A 23 -4.69 0.75 5.62
N PHE A 24 -5.02 0.01 6.68
CA PHE A 24 -4.24 0.03 7.92
C PHE A 24 -2.82 -0.51 7.71
N SER A 25 -2.65 -1.60 6.97
CA SER A 25 -1.31 -2.11 6.64
C SER A 25 -0.50 -1.10 5.81
N GLY A 26 -1.15 -0.42 4.86
CA GLY A 26 -0.52 0.64 4.07
C GLY A 26 -0.08 1.82 4.93
N ILE A 27 -0.93 2.29 5.84
CA ILE A 27 -0.61 3.38 6.78
C ILE A 27 0.55 2.98 7.69
N VAL A 28 0.55 1.76 8.23
CA VAL A 28 1.63 1.26 9.08
C VAL A 28 2.96 1.23 8.31
N MET A 29 2.96 0.71 7.07
CA MET A 29 4.17 0.73 6.23
C MET A 29 4.65 2.16 5.93
N ALA A 30 3.73 3.08 5.62
CA ALA A 30 4.08 4.47 5.35
C ALA A 30 4.71 5.13 6.58
N ALA A 31 4.14 4.92 7.77
CA ALA A 31 4.68 5.44 9.03
C ALA A 31 6.08 4.89 9.32
N VAL A 32 6.30 3.58 9.12
CA VAL A 32 7.62 2.96 9.25
C VAL A 32 8.62 3.55 8.25
N GLY A 33 8.21 3.73 7.00
CA GLY A 33 9.05 4.33 5.95
C GLY A 33 9.49 5.76 6.29
N ILE A 34 8.56 6.60 6.77
CA ILE A 34 8.85 7.98 7.21
C ILE A 34 9.79 7.97 8.42
N GLY A 35 9.55 7.11 9.41
CA GLY A 35 10.37 7.01 10.60
C GLY A 35 11.81 6.60 10.28
N LEU A 36 11.99 5.64 9.37
CA LEU A 36 13.30 5.26 8.87
C LEU A 36 13.95 6.44 8.14
N LEU A 37 13.27 7.08 7.19
CA LEU A 37 13.80 8.25 6.46
C LEU A 37 14.32 9.35 7.41
N ALA A 38 13.54 9.68 8.45
CA ALA A 38 13.92 10.67 9.45
C ALA A 38 15.15 10.23 10.25
N ALA A 39 15.24 8.95 10.62
CA ALA A 39 16.44 8.41 11.27
C ALA A 39 17.67 8.54 10.35
N PHE A 40 17.54 8.27 9.05
CA PHE A 40 18.65 8.43 8.11
C PHE A 40 19.11 9.86 7.94
N ALA A 41 18.17 10.80 7.85
CA ALA A 41 18.49 12.22 7.80
C ALA A 41 19.24 12.67 9.07
N ALA A 42 18.91 12.11 10.23
CA ALA A 42 19.53 12.47 11.51
C ALA A 42 20.92 11.84 11.71
N PHE A 43 21.17 10.62 11.22
CA PHE A 43 22.40 9.87 11.54
C PHE A 43 23.52 9.95 10.49
N SER A 44 23.35 10.68 9.37
CA SER A 44 24.36 10.83 8.30
C SER A 44 25.07 9.51 7.98
N ALA A 45 24.27 8.45 7.85
CA ALA A 45 24.78 7.09 7.89
C ALA A 45 25.32 6.71 6.49
N GLY A 46 26.58 6.27 6.42
CA GLY A 46 27.31 6.03 5.16
C GLY A 46 26.62 5.07 4.18
N HIS A 47 27.10 5.09 2.92
CA HIS A 47 26.53 4.50 1.69
C HIS A 47 25.84 3.13 1.79
N LEU A 48 26.19 2.27 2.74
CA LEU A 48 25.63 0.91 2.90
C LEU A 48 24.22 0.88 3.51
N TRP A 49 23.82 1.94 4.20
CA TRP A 49 22.50 2.01 4.84
C TRP A 49 21.32 2.10 3.84
N GLY A 50 21.59 2.48 2.59
CA GLY A 50 20.59 2.46 1.51
C GLY A 50 20.01 1.07 1.24
N LEU A 51 20.76 0.00 1.52
CA LEU A 51 20.28 -1.38 1.34
C LEU A 51 19.22 -1.77 2.39
N VAL A 52 19.35 -1.30 3.63
CA VAL A 52 18.36 -1.56 4.69
C VAL A 52 17.04 -0.83 4.39
N LEU A 53 17.14 0.34 3.77
CA LEU A 53 15.99 1.15 3.35
C LEU A 53 15.27 0.62 2.12
N PHE A 54 15.94 -0.18 1.29
CA PHE A 54 15.39 -0.66 0.02
C PHE A 54 14.07 -1.43 0.22
N LEU A 55 14.02 -2.35 1.19
CA LEU A 55 12.83 -3.16 1.48
C LEU A 55 11.60 -2.34 1.91
N PRO A 56 11.68 -1.46 2.93
CA PRO A 56 10.53 -0.64 3.33
C PRO A 56 10.13 0.39 2.26
N TYR A 57 11.09 0.97 1.53
CA TYR A 57 10.80 1.89 0.43
C TYR A 57 10.07 1.17 -0.71
N TRP A 58 10.55 -0.02 -1.10
CA TRP A 58 9.92 -0.87 -2.11
C TRP A 58 8.50 -1.28 -1.71
N GLY A 59 8.30 -1.72 -0.46
CA GLY A 59 6.99 -2.07 0.08
C GLY A 59 6.00 -0.90 0.08
N GLY A 60 6.46 0.29 0.49
CA GLY A 60 5.65 1.52 0.45
C GLY A 60 5.29 1.94 -0.97
N ALA A 61 6.27 1.95 -1.88
CA ALA A 61 6.07 2.34 -3.28
C ALA A 61 5.09 1.40 -3.99
N THR A 62 5.26 0.08 -3.84
CA THR A 62 4.33 -0.91 -4.41
C THR A 62 2.93 -0.80 -3.82
N GLY A 63 2.81 -0.52 -2.51
CA GLY A 63 1.51 -0.27 -1.88
C GLY A 63 0.80 0.98 -2.40
N VAL A 64 1.54 2.07 -2.65
CA VAL A 64 1.01 3.29 -3.27
C VAL A 64 0.58 3.02 -4.71
N PHE A 65 1.41 2.34 -5.50
CA PHE A 65 1.05 2.00 -6.87
C PHE A 65 -0.18 1.07 -6.92
N GLN A 66 -0.28 0.07 -6.04
CA GLN A 66 -1.48 -0.75 -5.91
C GLN A 66 -2.72 0.04 -5.46
N ALA A 67 -2.57 1.11 -4.67
CA ALA A 67 -3.68 1.96 -4.28
C ALA A 67 -4.12 2.91 -5.41
N LEU A 68 -3.21 3.27 -6.31
CA LEU A 68 -3.47 4.08 -7.50
C LEU A 68 -4.01 3.24 -8.66
N GLU A 69 -3.61 1.98 -8.76
CA GLU A 69 -4.19 0.98 -9.64
C GLU A 69 -5.61 0.65 -9.18
N LYS A 70 -6.57 1.41 -9.70
CA LYS A 70 -7.99 1.12 -9.57
C LYS A 70 -8.27 -0.21 -10.28
N THR A 71 -8.44 -1.28 -9.50
CA THR A 71 -9.27 -2.42 -9.90
C THR A 71 -10.73 -2.11 -9.63
#